data_AF-A0A933KWY5-F1
#
_entry.id   AF-A0A933KWY5-F1
#
_cell.length_a   1.000
_cell.length_b   1.000
_cell.length_c   1.000
_cell.angle_alpha   90.00
_cell.angle_beta   90.00
_cell.angle_gamma   90.00
#
_symmetry.space_group_name_H-M   'P 1'
#
loop_
_entity.id
_entity.type
_entity.pdbx_description
1 polymer ?
#
loop_
_entity_poly.entity_id
_entity_poly.type
_entity_poly.pdbx_seq_one_letter_code
_entity_poly.pdbx_strand_id
1 'polypeptide(L)'
;MTEYWFARRFPVGHPRNAMSPINERGWNVVRRFIAWMVGSAIVAAIIALVGIFWLPYVWIATPFIFIAAAMYAGWTFILAAQSRGDHQHTVDDYKTGRVK
;
A
#
# COMPACT_ATOMS: atom_id res chain seq x y z
N MET A 1 16.72 -9.77 16.91
CA MET A 1 15.87 -10.52 15.95
C MET A 1 15.19 -9.51 15.06
N THR A 2 15.14 -9.75 13.75
CA THR A 2 14.44 -8.85 12.82
C THR A 2 12.94 -9.05 13.00
N GLU A 3 12.23 -7.99 13.38
CA GLU A 3 10.77 -8.04 13.50
C GLU A 3 10.14 -7.94 12.11
N TYR A 4 9.49 -9.03 11.68
CA TYR A 4 8.74 -9.08 10.43
C TYR A 4 7.39 -8.39 10.57
N TRP A 5 6.98 -7.65 9.55
CA TRP A 5 5.70 -6.93 9.52
C TRP A 5 4.70 -7.60 8.58
N PHE A 6 5.24 -8.32 7.60
CA PHE A 6 4.49 -9.03 6.58
C PHE A 6 4.96 -10.48 6.52
N ALA A 7 4.08 -11.39 6.13
CA ALA A 7 4.43 -12.78 5.83
C ALA A 7 3.70 -13.24 4.57
N ARG A 8 4.14 -14.36 4.00
CA ARG A 8 3.51 -14.91 2.80
C ARG A 8 2.08 -15.35 3.08
N ARG A 9 1.18 -15.08 2.14
CA ARG A 9 -0.17 -15.66 2.15
C ARG A 9 -0.20 -17.10 1.68
N PHE A 10 0.76 -17.48 0.83
CA PHE A 10 0.82 -18.79 0.20
C PHE A 10 2.17 -19.47 0.49
N PRO A 11 2.18 -20.80 0.62
CA PRO A 11 3.41 -21.55 0.87
C PRO A 11 4.45 -21.37 -0.24
N VAL A 12 5.70 -21.70 0.08
CA VAL A 12 6.80 -21.72 -0.89
C VAL A 12 6.46 -22.66 -2.05
N GLY A 13 6.66 -22.20 -3.29
CA GLY A 13 6.32 -22.95 -4.50
C GLY A 13 4.92 -22.70 -5.07
N HIS A 14 4.03 -22.01 -4.35
CA HIS A 14 2.73 -21.61 -4.90
C HIS A 14 2.90 -20.56 -6.02
N PRO A 15 2.16 -20.62 -7.14
CA PRO A 15 2.28 -19.65 -8.25
C PRO A 15 1.91 -18.21 -7.89
N ARG A 16 1.27 -18.01 -6.73
CA ARG A 16 0.91 -16.68 -6.22
C ARG A 16 1.95 -16.25 -5.19
N ASN A 17 2.59 -15.12 -5.46
CA ASN A 17 3.51 -14.49 -4.52
C ASN A 17 2.85 -13.23 -3.93
N ALA A 18 2.11 -13.41 -2.84
CA ALA A 18 1.44 -12.31 -2.13
C ALA A 18 1.80 -12.35 -0.65
N MET A 19 1.90 -11.15 -0.07
CA MET A 19 2.17 -10.96 1.36
C MET A 19 0.97 -10.33 2.06
N SER A 20 0.84 -10.60 3.36
CA SER A 20 -0.18 -10.01 4.23
C SER A 20 0.48 -9.43 5.47
N PRO A 21 -0.04 -8.32 6.04
CA PRO A 21 0.41 -7.85 7.34
C PRO A 21 0.11 -8.90 8.41
N ILE A 22 1.05 -9.08 9.35
CA ILE A 22 0.93 -10.03 10.47
C ILE A 22 0.86 -9.36 11.85
N ASN A 23 1.21 -8.07 11.94
CA ASN A 23 1.16 -7.29 13.18
C ASN A 23 0.71 -5.85 12.91
N GLU A 24 0.56 -5.06 13.99
CA GLU A 24 0.13 -3.65 13.91
C GLU A 24 1.05 -2.78 13.05
N ARG A 25 2.36 -3.08 12.97
CA ARG A 25 3.27 -2.32 12.12
C ARG A 25 2.97 -2.54 10.64
N GLY A 26 2.73 -3.79 10.23
CA GLY A 26 2.26 -4.10 8.87
C GLY A 26 0.90 -3.45 8.57
N TRP A 27 -0.04 -3.50 9.51
CA TRP A 27 -1.34 -2.84 9.35
C TRP A 27 -1.23 -1.32 9.26
N ASN A 28 -0.32 -0.69 9.99
CA ASN A 28 -0.07 0.75 9.86
C ASN A 28 0.46 1.14 8.49
N VAL A 29 1.27 0.29 7.85
CA VAL A 29 1.71 0.49 6.45
C VAL A 29 0.50 0.41 5.49
N VAL A 30 -0.40 -0.56 5.69
CA VAL A 30 -1.65 -0.66 4.90
C VAL A 30 -2.54 0.57 5.10
N ARG A 31 -2.77 1.00 6.36
CA ARG A 31 -3.58 2.19 6.68
C ARG A 31 -3.00 3.44 6.03
N ARG A 32 -1.68 3.63 6.06
CA ARG A 32 -1.00 4.76 5.40
C ARG A 32 -1.18 4.73 3.88
N PHE A 33 -1.08 3.55 3.26
CA PHE A 33 -1.33 3.41 1.83
C PHE A 33 -2.77 3.80 1.47
N ILE A 34 -3.77 3.29 2.20
CA ILE A 34 -5.18 3.63 1.99
C ILE A 34 -5.43 5.13 2.20
N ALA A 35 -4.90 5.70 3.27
CA ALA A 35 -5.02 7.13 3.56
C ALA A 35 -4.42 7.99 2.43
N TRP A 36 -3.27 7.57 1.88
CA TRP A 36 -2.67 8.24 0.72
C TRP A 36 -3.54 8.17 -0.53
N MET A 37 -4.09 7.00 -0.84
CA MET A 37 -4.95 6.81 -2.01
C MET A 37 -6.26 7.59 -1.92
N VAL A 38 -6.90 7.58 -0.74
CA VAL A 38 -8.13 8.33 -0.51
C VAL A 38 -7.83 9.83 -0.49
N GLY A 39 -6.76 10.25 0.18
CA GLY A 39 -6.34 11.64 0.24
C GLY A 39 -6.02 12.21 -1.15
N SER A 40 -5.27 11.47 -1.98
CA SER A 40 -4.95 11.91 -3.34
C SER A 40 -6.20 11.97 -4.24
N ALA A 41 -7.16 11.05 -4.08
CA ALA A 41 -8.43 11.10 -4.78
C ALA A 41 -9.27 12.33 -4.40
N ILE A 42 -9.32 12.68 -3.11
CA ILE A 42 -10.01 13.88 -2.62
C ILE A 42 -9.35 15.14 -3.19
N VAL A 43 -8.02 15.24 -3.10
CA VAL A 43 -7.26 16.38 -3.65
C VAL A 43 -7.49 16.51 -5.15
N ALA A 44 -7.45 15.40 -5.89
CA ALA A 44 -7.75 15.35 -7.30
C ALA A 44 -9.16 15.86 -7.61
N ALA A 45 -10.17 15.39 -6.88
CA ALA A 45 -11.55 15.85 -7.04
C ALA A 45 -11.70 17.36 -6.79
N ILE A 46 -11.05 17.89 -5.76
CA ILE A 46 -11.06 19.34 -5.46
C ILE A 46 -10.43 20.13 -6.61
N ILE A 47 -9.26 19.69 -7.11
CA ILE A 47 -8.57 20.35 -8.23
C ILE A 47 -9.43 20.32 -9.50
N ALA A 48 -10.10 19.19 -9.78
CA ALA A 48 -11.01 19.09 -10.91
C ALA A 48 -12.17 20.09 -10.79
N LEU A 49 -12.81 20.17 -9.62
CA LEU A 49 -13.91 21.12 -9.38
C LEU A 49 -13.44 22.57 -9.55
N VAL A 50 -12.32 22.95 -8.94
CA VAL A 50 -11.72 24.29 -9.12
C VAL A 50 -11.40 24.56 -10.58
N GLY A 51 -10.89 23.56 -11.29
CA GLY A 51 -10.54 23.64 -12.70
C GLY A 51 -11.73 23.83 -13.64
N ILE A 52 -12.92 23.36 -13.24
CA ILE A 52 -14.17 23.51 -13.99
C ILE A 52 -14.79 24.90 -13.74
N PHE A 53 -14.79 25.37 -12.49
CA PHE A 53 -15.56 26.55 -12.10
C PHE A 53 -14.77 27.87 -12.03
N TRP A 54 -13.46 27.82 -11.76
CA TRP A 54 -12.68 29.02 -11.44
C TRP A 54 -11.42 29.19 -12.30
N LEU A 55 -10.68 28.10 -12.55
CA LEU A 55 -9.39 28.14 -13.24
C LEU A 55 -9.41 27.19 -14.44
N PRO A 56 -9.79 27.66 -15.64
CA PRO A 56 -9.95 26.78 -16.79
C PRO A 56 -8.66 26.01 -17.08
N TYR A 57 -8.80 24.76 -17.54
CA TYR A 57 -7.74 23.81 -17.90
C TYR A 57 -6.93 23.19 -16.76
N VAL A 58 -7.02 23.68 -15.51
CA VAL A 58 -6.29 23.07 -14.37
C VAL A 58 -6.76 21.63 -14.10
N TRP A 59 -8.00 21.31 -14.44
CA TRP A 59 -8.56 19.97 -14.35
C TRP A 59 -7.79 18.92 -15.18
N ILE A 60 -7.03 19.33 -16.21
CA ILE A 60 -6.20 18.43 -17.02
C ILE A 60 -5.03 17.86 -16.20
N ALA A 61 -4.54 18.59 -15.19
CA ALA A 61 -3.46 18.13 -14.32
C ALA A 61 -3.91 17.01 -13.36
N THR A 62 -5.20 16.90 -13.08
CA THR A 62 -5.80 15.99 -12.11
C THR A 62 -5.38 14.52 -12.25
N PRO A 63 -5.53 13.87 -13.43
CA PRO A 63 -5.11 12.47 -13.60
C PRO A 63 -3.62 12.27 -13.34
N PHE A 64 -2.76 13.23 -13.72
CA PHE A 64 -1.31 13.13 -13.52
C PHE A 64 -0.94 13.19 -12.03
N ILE A 65 -1.59 14.07 -11.27
CA ILE A 65 -1.39 14.17 -9.82
C ILE A 65 -1.81 12.87 -9.13
N PHE A 66 -2.97 12.32 -9.52
CA PHE A 66 -3.45 11.06 -8.94
C PHE A 66 -2.53 9.89 -9.29
N ILE A 67 -2.11 9.75 -10.56
CA ILE A 67 -1.18 8.70 -10.99
C ILE A 67 0.14 8.80 -10.24
N ALA A 68 0.73 10.00 -10.13
CA ALA A 68 1.98 10.21 -9.41
C ALA A 68 1.86 9.81 -7.92
N ALA A 69 0.76 10.20 -7.26
CA ALA A 69 0.50 9.83 -5.88
C ALA A 69 0.29 8.31 -5.72
N ALA A 70 -0.45 7.67 -6.63
CA ALA A 70 -0.68 6.23 -6.61
C ALA A 70 0.62 5.43 -6.82
N MET A 71 1.47 5.88 -7.74
CA MET A 71 2.79 5.27 -7.95
C MET A 71 3.67 5.40 -6.72
N TYR A 72 3.74 6.59 -6.10
CA TYR A 72 4.51 6.82 -4.89
C TYR A 72 4.01 5.97 -3.71
N ALA A 73 2.70 5.96 -3.46
CA ALA A 73 2.09 5.17 -2.40
C ALA A 73 2.27 3.67 -2.64
N GLY A 74 2.07 3.18 -3.87
CA GLY A 74 2.28 1.78 -4.23
C GLY A 74 3.74 1.36 -4.06
N TRP A 75 4.68 2.19 -4.53
CA TRP A 75 6.11 1.95 -4.39
C TRP A 75 6.54 1.82 -2.92
N THR A 76 6.16 2.79 -2.08
CA THR A 76 6.49 2.77 -0.65
C THR A 76 5.86 1.59 0.07
N PHE A 77 4.63 1.21 -0.28
CA PHE A 77 3.95 0.03 0.24
C PHE A 77 4.68 -1.27 -0.13
N ILE A 78 5.04 -1.45 -1.41
CA ILE A 78 5.75 -2.64 -1.88
C ILE A 78 7.14 -2.74 -1.24
N LEU A 79 7.88 -1.64 -1.16
CA LEU A 79 9.20 -1.62 -0.49
C LEU A 79 9.10 -2.02 0.99
N ALA A 80 8.10 -1.49 1.71
CA ALA A 80 7.87 -1.86 3.10
C ALA A 80 7.52 -3.35 3.23
N ALA A 81 6.67 -3.88 2.35
CA ALA A 81 6.32 -5.29 2.33
C ALA A 81 7.51 -6.21 2.03
N GLN A 82 8.36 -5.84 1.07
CA GLN A 82 9.52 -6.64 0.67
C GLN A 82 10.66 -6.60 1.69
N SER A 83 10.97 -5.42 2.24
CA SER A 83 12.08 -5.22 3.19
C SER A 83 11.80 -5.75 4.59
N ARG A 84 10.53 -5.78 4.99
CA ARG A 84 10.07 -6.28 6.31
C ARG A 84 9.21 -7.54 6.19
N GLY A 85 9.26 -8.21 5.05
CA GLY A 85 8.50 -9.43 4.78
C GLY A 85 9.29 -10.69 5.13
N ASP A 86 8.62 -11.63 5.79
CA ASP A 86 9.10 -13.00 5.90
C ASP A 86 8.76 -13.76 4.61
N HIS A 87 9.80 -14.21 3.91
CA HIS A 87 9.71 -14.93 2.63
C HIS A 87 9.70 -16.46 2.79
N GLN A 88 9.87 -16.95 4.02
CA GLN A 88 9.95 -18.38 4.34
C GLN A 88 8.65 -18.88 4.96
N HIS A 89 8.11 -18.13 5.91
CA HIS A 89 6.91 -18.55 6.65
C HIS A 89 5.63 -17.90 6.12
N THR A 90 4.52 -18.57 6.38
CA THR A 90 3.19 -18.08 6.02
C THR A 90 2.52 -17.38 7.19
N VAL A 91 1.53 -16.54 6.89
CA VAL A 91 0.67 -15.89 7.89
C VAL A 91 0.07 -16.90 8.86
N ASP A 92 -0.25 -18.12 8.41
CA ASP A 92 -0.83 -19.15 9.25
C ASP A 92 0.18 -19.73 10.26
N ASP A 93 1.47 -19.76 9.91
CA ASP A 93 2.53 -20.16 10.86
C ASP A 93 2.66 -19.15 12.01
N TYR A 94 2.46 -17.85 11.73
CA TYR A 94 2.40 -16.80 12.76
C TYR A 94 1.13 -16.89 13.61
N LYS A 95 -0.04 -17.14 13.00
CA LYS A 95 -1.31 -17.31 13.74
C LYS A 95 -1.31 -18.54 14.66
N THR A 96 -0.68 -19.63 14.22
CA THR A 96 -0.57 -20.87 14.99
C THR A 96 0.55 -20.85 16.03
N GLY A 97 1.35 -19.77 16.06
CA GLY A 97 2.45 -19.60 17.01
C GLY A 97 3.68 -20.47 16.74
N ARG A 98 3.77 -21.08 15.55
CA ARG A 98 4.97 -21.83 15.11
C ARG A 98 6.18 -20.92 14.94
N VAL A 99 5.93 -19.67 14.58
CA VAL A 99 6.89 -18.58 14.48
C VAL A 99 6.37 -17.34 15.21
N LYS A 100 7.30 -16.50 15.67
CA LYS A 100 7.02 -15.28 16.43
C LYS A 100 7.47 -14.04 15.68
#